data_AF-A0A966W4K7-F1
#
_entry.id   AF-A0A966W4K7-F1
#
_cell.length_a   1.000
_cell.length_b   1.000
_cell.length_c   1.000
_cell.angle_alpha   90.00
_cell.angle_beta   90.00
_cell.angle_gamma   90.00
#
_symmetry.space_group_name_H-M   'P 1'
#
loop_
_entity.id
_entity.type
_entity.pdbx_description
1 polymer ?
#
loop_
_entity_poly.entity_id
_entity_poly.type
_entity_poly.pdbx_seq_one_letter_code
_entity_poly.pdbx_strand_id
1 'polypeptide(L)'
;MKTVKAEATETKTASTIEFKDELKGLNKAQRQEVLDQIGELLVEQILEAVGGERSPVTGNAFRPLSLEYAKRKKEEVGNTRANLDLFGDMLQAVDFKIRDEKIEIGVFGDQAPKADGHNNLSGRSKIPTRRFIPKEGQTFTPDIKALVEATMD
;
A
#
# COMPACT_ATOMS: atom_id res chain seq x y z
N MET A 1 -4.68 -4.10 14.30
CA MET A 1 -4.68 -2.90 13.46
C MET A 1 -5.93 -2.84 12.58
N LYS A 2 -6.45 -1.65 12.27
CA LYS A 2 -7.57 -1.46 11.34
C LYS A 2 -7.39 -0.19 10.51
N THR A 3 -7.76 -0.27 9.22
CA THR A 3 -7.86 0.92 8.37
C THR A 3 -9.10 1.73 8.75
N VAL A 4 -8.89 2.92 9.31
CA VAL A 4 -9.95 3.81 9.80
C VAL A 4 -10.35 4.88 8.79
N LYS A 5 -9.49 5.14 7.80
CA LYS A 5 -9.76 6.10 6.73
C LYS A 5 -9.00 5.69 5.48
N ALA A 6 -9.59 5.87 4.31
CA ALA A 6 -8.91 5.78 3.04
C ALA A 6 -9.30 7.00 2.19
N GLU A 7 -8.33 7.62 1.53
CA GLU A 7 -8.56 8.81 0.73
C GLU A 7 -7.74 8.85 -0.55
N ALA A 8 -8.33 9.45 -1.58
CA ALA A 8 -7.69 9.70 -2.86
C ALA A 8 -7.97 11.14 -3.30
N THR A 9 -6.91 11.91 -3.45
CA THR A 9 -6.87 13.29 -3.95
C THR A 9 -5.81 13.40 -5.04
N GLU A 10 -5.69 14.57 -5.65
CA GLU A 10 -4.65 14.84 -6.66
C GLU A 10 -3.21 14.68 -6.13
N THR A 11 -3.03 14.77 -4.81
CA THR A 11 -1.69 14.76 -4.18
C THR A 11 -1.49 13.60 -3.22
N LYS A 12 -2.50 12.75 -3.00
CA LYS A 12 -2.41 11.65 -2.06
C LYS A 12 -3.40 10.54 -2.36
N THR A 13 -2.92 9.31 -2.41
CA THR A 13 -3.73 8.09 -2.36
C THR A 13 -3.21 7.24 -1.21
N ALA A 14 -3.90 7.29 -0.07
CA ALA A 14 -3.38 6.73 1.17
C ALA A 14 -4.50 6.21 2.09
N SER A 15 -4.09 5.38 3.03
CA SER A 15 -4.94 4.86 4.08
C SER A 15 -4.34 5.09 5.45
N THR A 16 -5.19 5.46 6.39
CA THR A 16 -4.83 5.66 7.78
C THR A 16 -5.17 4.41 8.58
N ILE A 17 -4.16 3.84 9.22
CA ILE A 17 -4.25 2.65 10.05
C ILE A 17 -4.04 3.06 11.50
N GLU A 18 -4.93 2.62 12.38
CA GLU A 18 -4.89 2.92 13.81
C GLU A 18 -4.32 1.74 14.60
N PHE A 19 -3.44 2.06 15.56
CA PHE A 19 -2.70 1.10 16.42
C PHE A 19 -2.93 1.35 17.92
N LYS A 20 -4.04 2.02 18.26
CA LYS A 20 -4.29 2.49 19.63
C LYS A 20 -4.30 1.37 20.67
N ASP A 21 -4.84 0.20 20.32
CA ASP A 21 -4.95 -0.90 21.26
C ASP A 21 -3.61 -1.63 21.43
N GLU A 22 -2.85 -1.72 20.35
CA GLU A 22 -1.54 -2.36 20.27
C GLU A 22 -0.45 -1.57 21.00
N LEU A 23 -0.55 -0.23 21.00
CA LEU A 23 0.42 0.65 21.64
C LEU A 23 0.17 0.90 23.15
N LYS A 24 -0.80 0.20 23.75
CA LYS A 24 -1.13 0.36 25.17
C LYS A 24 0.05 -0.07 26.05
N GLY A 25 0.34 0.73 27.07
CA GLY A 25 1.44 0.48 28.01
C GLY A 25 2.81 0.99 27.54
N LEU A 26 2.99 1.26 26.24
CA LEU A 26 4.21 1.88 25.72
C LEU A 26 4.26 3.38 26.04
N ASN A 27 5.46 3.88 26.35
CA ASN A 27 5.70 5.31 26.48
C ASN A 27 5.84 5.99 25.11
N LYS A 28 5.86 7.33 25.07
CA LYS A 28 5.90 8.10 23.81
C LYS A 28 7.09 7.74 22.91
N ALA A 29 8.28 7.52 23.48
CA ALA A 29 9.47 7.18 22.70
C ALA A 29 9.35 5.79 22.08
N GLN A 30 8.93 4.79 22.88
CA GLN A 30 8.68 3.43 22.41
C GLN A 30 7.61 3.39 21.32
N ARG A 31 6.52 4.15 21.48
CA ARG A 31 5.46 4.24 20.47
C ARG A 31 5.99 4.77 19.15
N GLN A 32 6.80 5.82 19.19
CA GLN A 32 7.36 6.43 18.00
C GLN A 32 8.29 5.45 17.27
N GLU A 33 9.15 4.76 18.00
CA GLU A 33 10.07 3.75 17.47
C GLU A 33 9.32 2.58 16.84
N VAL A 34 8.34 2.01 17.55
CA VAL A 34 7.51 0.90 17.05
C VAL A 34 6.71 1.30 15.82
N LEU A 35 6.13 2.51 15.80
CA LEU A 35 5.38 3.00 14.64
C LEU A 35 6.27 3.23 13.41
N ASP A 36 7.53 3.62 13.62
CA ASP A 36 8.51 3.78 12.54
C ASP A 36 8.85 2.43 11.91
N GLN A 37 9.18 1.45 12.75
CA GLN A 37 9.44 0.07 12.32
C GLN A 37 8.24 -0.55 11.58
N ILE A 38 7.03 -0.37 12.11
CA ILE A 38 5.81 -0.84 11.44
C ILE A 38 5.61 -0.12 10.10
N GLY A 39 5.88 1.19 10.05
CA GLY A 39 5.76 1.97 8.82
C GLY A 39 6.68 1.45 7.72
N GLU A 40 7.96 1.25 8.04
CA GLU A 40 8.97 0.68 7.14
C GLU A 40 8.58 -0.72 6.69
N LEU A 41 8.20 -1.59 7.63
CA LEU A 41 7.74 -2.95 7.35
C LEU A 41 6.54 -2.95 6.39
N LEU A 42 5.54 -2.09 6.61
CA LEU A 42 4.37 -2.02 5.75
C LEU A 42 4.73 -1.58 4.33
N VAL A 43 5.63 -0.60 4.17
CA VAL A 43 6.13 -0.19 2.86
C VAL A 43 6.85 -1.36 2.18
N GLU A 44 7.77 -2.02 2.88
CA GLU A 44 8.52 -3.18 2.36
C GLU A 44 7.57 -4.29 1.90
N GLN A 45 6.61 -4.67 2.74
CA GLN A 45 5.66 -5.74 2.44
C GLN A 45 4.72 -5.38 1.28
N ILE A 46 4.34 -4.10 1.13
CA ILE A 46 3.62 -3.64 -0.07
C ILE A 46 4.49 -3.82 -1.31
N LEU A 47 5.74 -3.36 -1.28
CA LEU A 47 6.64 -3.43 -2.43
C LEU A 47 6.98 -4.88 -2.80
N GLU A 48 7.20 -5.75 -1.82
CA GLU A 48 7.42 -7.18 -2.02
C GLU A 48 6.21 -7.83 -2.68
N ALA A 49 5.01 -7.65 -2.13
CA ALA A 49 3.79 -8.24 -2.67
C ALA A 49 3.51 -7.75 -4.10
N VAL A 50 3.67 -6.44 -4.33
CA VAL A 50 3.47 -5.84 -5.66
C VAL A 50 4.52 -6.35 -6.65
N GLY A 51 5.78 -6.46 -6.22
CA GLY A 51 6.87 -7.07 -6.97
C GLY A 51 6.60 -8.54 -7.30
N GLY A 52 5.89 -9.26 -6.44
CA GLY A 52 5.35 -10.62 -6.65
C GLY A 52 4.04 -10.68 -7.45
N GLU A 53 3.58 -9.56 -8.01
CA GLU A 53 2.34 -9.41 -8.78
C GLU A 53 1.07 -9.75 -7.99
N ARG A 54 1.09 -9.54 -6.67
CA ARG A 54 -0.03 -9.84 -5.78
C ARG A 54 -0.46 -8.63 -4.96
N SER A 55 -1.71 -8.65 -4.59
CA SER A 55 -2.32 -7.69 -3.68
C SER A 55 -1.90 -7.98 -2.23
N PRO A 56 -1.21 -7.07 -1.51
CA PRO A 56 -0.96 -7.21 -0.07
C PRO A 56 -2.25 -7.09 0.78
N VAL A 57 -3.37 -6.71 0.17
CA VAL A 57 -4.67 -6.57 0.83
C VAL A 57 -5.52 -7.84 0.71
N THR A 58 -5.45 -8.51 -0.44
CA THR A 58 -6.31 -9.68 -0.74
C THR A 58 -5.53 -10.97 -0.98
N GLY A 59 -4.22 -10.92 -1.14
CA GLY A 59 -3.36 -12.05 -1.55
C GLY A 59 -3.46 -12.43 -3.03
N ASN A 60 -4.49 -11.94 -3.74
CA ASN A 60 -4.77 -12.31 -5.13
C ASN A 60 -3.74 -11.73 -6.10
N ALA A 61 -3.46 -12.49 -7.17
CA ALA A 61 -2.66 -12.02 -8.28
C ALA A 61 -3.33 -10.83 -9.01
N PHE A 62 -2.52 -9.89 -9.48
CA PHE A 62 -3.00 -8.75 -10.25
C PHE A 62 -3.38 -9.16 -11.67
N ARG A 63 -4.59 -8.73 -12.09
CA ARG A 63 -5.02 -8.89 -13.47
C ARG A 63 -4.26 -7.92 -14.39
N PRO A 64 -3.84 -8.30 -15.60
CA PRO A 64 -3.26 -7.37 -16.57
C PRO A 64 -4.24 -6.24 -16.94
N LEU A 65 -3.73 -5.09 -17.41
CA LEU A 65 -4.58 -3.91 -17.67
C LEU A 65 -5.35 -4.13 -18.97
N SER A 66 -4.60 -4.52 -19.99
CA SER A 66 -5.05 -4.95 -21.30
C SER A 66 -3.91 -5.72 -21.96
N LEU A 67 -4.22 -6.45 -23.03
CA LEU A 67 -3.20 -7.11 -23.86
C LEU A 67 -2.26 -6.08 -24.51
N GLU A 68 -2.81 -4.94 -24.94
CA GLU A 68 -2.05 -3.84 -25.53
C GLU A 68 -1.04 -3.25 -24.54
N TYR A 69 -1.46 -3.02 -23.30
CA TYR A 69 -0.55 -2.53 -22.25
C TYR A 69 0.54 -3.54 -21.93
N ALA A 70 0.22 -4.84 -21.89
CA ALA A 70 1.21 -5.88 -21.67
C ALA A 70 2.24 -5.93 -22.80
N LYS A 71 1.81 -5.75 -24.06
CA LYS A 71 2.70 -5.66 -25.22
C LYS A 71 3.62 -4.45 -25.13
N ARG A 72 3.06 -3.27 -24.87
CA ARG A 72 3.85 -2.04 -24.66
C ARG A 72 4.88 -2.22 -23.54
N LYS A 73 4.49 -2.79 -22.40
CA LYS A 73 5.41 -3.03 -21.29
C LYS A 73 6.55 -3.97 -21.68
N LYS A 74 6.28 -5.01 -22.48
CA LYS A 74 7.31 -5.90 -23.00
C LYS A 74 8.31 -5.17 -23.91
N GLU A 75 7.83 -4.23 -24.72
CA GLU A 75 8.68 -3.41 -25.60
C GLU A 75 9.55 -2.43 -24.80
N GLU A 76 9.00 -1.81 -23.76
CA GLU A 76 9.69 -0.78 -22.96
C GLU A 76 10.68 -1.36 -21.94
N VAL A 77 10.27 -2.42 -21.22
CA VAL A 77 11.02 -2.94 -20.06
C VAL A 77 11.19 -4.46 -20.07
N GLY A 78 10.98 -5.09 -21.23
CA GLY A 78 11.32 -6.51 -21.47
C GLY A 78 10.44 -7.53 -20.75
N ASN A 79 9.38 -7.13 -20.05
CA ASN A 79 8.50 -8.06 -19.32
C ASN A 79 7.01 -7.69 -19.40
N THR A 80 6.14 -8.66 -19.11
CA THR A 80 4.67 -8.49 -19.15
C THR A 80 4.02 -8.54 -17.76
N ARG A 81 4.82 -8.43 -16.70
CA ARG A 81 4.41 -8.66 -15.30
C ARG A 81 3.36 -7.66 -14.87
N ALA A 82 2.34 -8.07 -14.11
CA ALA A 82 1.26 -7.18 -13.68
C ALA A 82 1.56 -6.43 -12.36
N ASN A 83 2.83 -6.12 -12.08
CA ASN A 83 3.33 -5.56 -10.82
C ASN A 83 3.06 -4.05 -10.60
N LEU A 84 1.98 -3.50 -11.17
CA LEU A 84 1.63 -2.07 -11.07
C LEU A 84 2.66 -1.08 -11.65
N ASP A 85 3.70 -1.60 -12.28
CA ASP A 85 4.85 -0.80 -12.64
C ASP A 85 5.11 -0.78 -14.15
N LEU A 86 5.51 0.37 -14.66
CA LEU A 86 6.06 0.53 -16.01
C LEU A 86 7.49 1.10 -15.94
N PHE A 87 7.75 2.04 -15.02
CA PHE A 87 9.01 2.80 -14.95
C PHE A 87 9.61 2.93 -13.53
N GLY A 88 8.88 2.54 -12.49
CA GLY A 88 9.30 2.56 -11.08
C GLY A 88 8.64 3.67 -10.26
N ASP A 89 8.29 4.79 -10.90
CA ASP A 89 7.97 6.05 -10.22
C ASP A 89 6.89 5.93 -9.15
N MET A 90 5.82 5.18 -9.43
CA MET A 90 4.71 5.01 -8.48
C MET A 90 5.12 4.18 -7.26
N LEU A 91 5.96 3.15 -7.47
CA LEU A 91 6.44 2.29 -6.39
C LEU A 91 7.46 3.03 -5.52
N GLN A 92 8.32 3.83 -6.13
CA GLN A 92 9.25 4.71 -5.40
C GLN A 92 8.54 5.78 -4.58
N ALA A 93 7.31 6.15 -4.97
CA ALA A 93 6.48 7.10 -4.24
C ALA A 93 5.62 6.47 -3.14
N VAL A 94 5.72 5.14 -2.91
CA VAL A 94 5.09 4.48 -1.76
C VAL A 94 5.88 4.82 -0.50
N ASP A 95 5.20 5.43 0.46
CA ASP A 95 5.81 5.91 1.69
C ASP A 95 4.77 5.91 2.81
N PHE A 96 5.20 6.19 4.04
CA PHE A 96 4.34 6.34 5.20
C PHE A 96 4.58 7.65 5.96
N LYS A 97 3.57 8.06 6.71
CA LYS A 97 3.64 9.21 7.63
C LYS A 97 3.02 8.84 8.96
N ILE A 98 3.76 9.04 10.03
CA ILE A 98 3.25 8.84 11.39
C ILE A 98 2.46 10.07 11.83
N ARG A 99 1.27 9.84 12.38
CA ARG A 99 0.40 10.88 12.95
C ARG A 99 -0.18 10.34 14.26
N ASP A 100 0.43 10.73 15.38
CA ASP A 100 0.08 10.23 16.71
C ASP A 100 0.16 8.69 16.77
N GLU A 101 -0.93 8.00 17.09
CA GLU A 101 -1.04 6.53 17.16
C GLU A 101 -1.49 5.90 15.83
N LYS A 102 -1.19 6.57 14.72
CA LYS A 102 -1.64 6.19 13.37
C LYS A 102 -0.52 6.24 12.36
N ILE A 103 -0.62 5.35 11.38
CA ILE A 103 0.22 5.35 10.19
C ILE A 103 -0.65 5.67 8.99
N GLU A 104 -0.29 6.72 8.27
CA GLU A 104 -0.82 7.04 6.95
C GLU A 104 0.12 6.44 5.90
N ILE A 105 -0.27 5.33 5.29
CA ILE A 105 0.51 4.58 4.30
C ILE A 105 -0.08 4.78 2.90
N GLY A 106 0.75 5.09 1.92
CA GLY A 106 0.30 5.17 0.52
C GLY A 106 1.25 5.88 -0.41
N VAL A 107 0.69 6.47 -1.47
CA VAL A 107 1.44 7.22 -2.47
C VAL A 107 1.12 8.70 -2.35
N PHE A 108 2.17 9.52 -2.24
CA PHE A 108 2.07 10.98 -2.11
C PHE A 108 2.63 11.68 -3.34
N GLY A 109 2.18 12.91 -3.59
CA GLY A 109 2.65 13.74 -4.70
C GLY A 109 1.94 13.44 -6.02
N ASP A 110 2.67 13.61 -7.12
CA ASP A 110 2.20 13.53 -8.50
C ASP A 110 1.80 12.11 -8.94
N GLN A 111 2.31 11.08 -8.26
CA GLN A 111 1.95 9.69 -8.53
C GLN A 111 0.63 9.25 -7.86
N ALA A 112 0.03 10.11 -7.02
CA ALA A 112 -1.20 9.78 -6.31
C ALA A 112 -2.39 9.43 -7.24
N PRO A 113 -2.68 10.16 -8.33
CA PRO A 113 -3.77 9.80 -9.23
C PRO A 113 -3.57 8.44 -9.91
N LYS A 114 -2.32 8.10 -10.25
CA LYS A 114 -1.96 6.80 -10.83
C LYS A 114 -2.18 5.67 -9.81
N ALA A 115 -1.77 5.90 -8.56
CA ALA A 115 -2.03 4.99 -7.46
C ALA A 115 -3.53 4.76 -7.25
N ASP A 116 -4.36 5.82 -7.28
CA ASP A 116 -5.82 5.66 -7.19
C ASP A 116 -6.41 4.94 -8.41
N GLY A 117 -5.84 5.12 -9.61
CA GLY A 117 -6.18 4.33 -10.78
C GLY A 117 -6.13 2.83 -10.48
N HIS A 118 -5.04 2.35 -9.88
CA HIS A 118 -4.89 0.93 -9.52
C HIS A 118 -5.70 0.53 -8.29
N ASN A 119 -5.66 1.36 -7.25
CA ASN A 119 -6.20 1.02 -5.93
C ASN A 119 -7.73 1.21 -5.84
N ASN A 120 -8.22 2.17 -6.62
CA ASN A 120 -9.60 2.63 -6.75
C ASN A 120 -10.23 3.04 -5.41
N LEU A 121 -9.52 3.84 -4.61
CA LEU A 121 -10.03 4.39 -3.35
C LEU A 121 -11.16 5.37 -3.61
N SER A 122 -11.03 6.24 -4.62
CA SER A 122 -12.07 7.20 -4.99
C SER A 122 -13.32 6.56 -5.59
N GLY A 123 -13.23 5.30 -6.06
CA GLY A 123 -14.31 4.61 -6.76
C GLY A 123 -14.49 5.04 -8.22
N ARG A 124 -13.64 5.95 -8.74
CA ARG A 124 -13.76 6.52 -10.09
C ARG A 124 -12.97 5.75 -11.15
N SER A 125 -12.09 4.84 -10.75
CA SER A 125 -11.24 4.11 -11.69
C SER A 125 -12.03 3.10 -12.51
N LYS A 126 -11.75 3.06 -13.81
CA LYS A 126 -12.33 2.13 -14.79
C LYS A 126 -11.43 0.96 -15.13
N ILE A 127 -10.18 0.96 -14.65
CA ILE A 127 -9.25 -0.15 -14.88
C ILE A 127 -9.47 -1.27 -13.85
N PRO A 128 -9.03 -2.51 -14.14
CA PRO A 128 -9.10 -3.58 -13.16
C PRO A 128 -8.47 -3.15 -11.83
N THR A 129 -9.24 -3.22 -10.76
CA THR A 129 -8.73 -2.88 -9.42
C THR A 129 -7.64 -3.86 -9.01
N ARG A 130 -6.53 -3.31 -8.55
CA ARG A 130 -5.35 -4.03 -8.09
C ARG A 130 -4.93 -3.43 -6.76
N ARG A 131 -5.67 -3.80 -5.72
CA ARG A 131 -5.59 -3.12 -4.43
C ARG A 131 -4.28 -3.44 -3.73
N PHE A 132 -3.47 -2.43 -3.47
CA PHE A 132 -2.22 -2.52 -2.73
C PHE A 132 -2.19 -1.66 -1.47
N ILE A 133 -3.12 -0.70 -1.35
CA ILE A 133 -3.40 0.04 -0.12
C ILE A 133 -4.83 -0.32 0.33
N PRO A 134 -5.07 -0.73 1.59
CA PRO A 134 -6.38 -1.18 2.05
C PRO A 134 -7.43 -0.06 2.01
N LYS A 135 -8.71 -0.36 1.72
CA LYS A 135 -9.80 0.61 1.93
C LYS A 135 -10.17 0.71 3.41
N GLU A 136 -10.98 1.71 3.76
CA GLU A 136 -11.64 1.78 5.06
C GLU A 136 -12.33 0.46 5.41
N GLY A 137 -12.11 -0.03 6.63
CA GLY A 137 -12.60 -1.31 7.11
C GLY A 137 -11.84 -2.54 6.61
N GLN A 138 -10.92 -2.40 5.65
CA GLN A 138 -10.05 -3.49 5.21
C GLN A 138 -8.75 -3.54 6.03
N THR A 139 -8.07 -4.68 5.94
CA THR A 139 -6.73 -4.90 6.50
C THR A 139 -5.81 -5.46 5.42
N PHE A 140 -4.52 -5.55 5.72
CA PHE A 140 -3.60 -6.38 4.96
C PHE A 140 -3.90 -7.86 5.16
N THR A 141 -3.25 -8.71 4.36
CA THR A 141 -3.29 -10.17 4.50
C THR A 141 -2.88 -10.63 5.91
N PRO A 142 -3.33 -11.83 6.33
CA PRO A 142 -2.95 -12.38 7.63
C PRO A 142 -1.44 -12.43 7.87
N ASP A 143 -0.64 -12.74 6.86
CA ASP A 143 0.83 -12.83 6.98
C ASP A 143 1.45 -11.47 7.35
N ILE A 144 1.04 -10.40 6.67
CA ILE A 144 1.51 -9.03 6.97
C ILE A 144 1.05 -8.62 8.37
N LYS A 145 -0.19 -8.98 8.76
CA LYS A 145 -0.67 -8.71 10.12
C LYS A 145 0.19 -9.40 11.18
N ALA A 146 0.55 -10.66 10.95
CA ALA A 146 1.38 -11.42 11.88
C ALA A 146 2.78 -10.81 12.04
N LEU A 147 3.39 -10.32 10.95
CA LEU A 147 4.67 -9.60 11.00
C LEU A 147 4.58 -8.31 11.80
N VAL A 148 3.50 -7.54 11.59
CA VAL A 148 3.24 -6.31 12.35
C VAL A 148 3.05 -6.59 13.84
N GLU A 149 2.29 -7.64 14.18
CA GLU A 149 2.11 -8.09 15.57
C GLU A 149 3.45 -8.51 16.20
N ALA A 150 4.28 -9.27 15.48
CA ALA A 150 5.61 -9.68 15.95
C ALA A 150 6.62 -8.52 16.11
N THR A 151 6.38 -7.37 15.47
CA THR A 151 7.21 -6.16 15.65
C THR A 151 6.90 -5.43 16.96
N MET A 152 5.75 -5.72 17.57
CA MET A 152 5.29 -5.06 18.80
C MET A 152 5.64 -5.83 20.08
N ASP A 153 6.01 -7.10 19.95
CA ASP A 153 6.40 -8.01 21.05
C ASP A 153 7.88 -7.85 21.44
#